data_AF-F4W8M9-F1
#
_entry.id   AF-F4W8M9-F1
#
_cell.length_a   1.000
_cell.length_b   1.000
_cell.length_c   1.000
_cell.angle_alpha   90.00
_cell.angle_beta   90.00
_cell.angle_gamma   90.00
#
_symmetry.space_group_name_H-M   'P 1'
#
loop_
_entity.id
_entity.type
_entity.pdbx_description
1 polymer ?
#
loop_
_entity_poly.entity_id
_entity_poly.type
_entity_poly.pdbx_seq_one_letter_code
_entity_poly.pdbx_strand_id
1 'polypeptide(L)'
;MDLLGSILKSMDKPPSINEKQKALMKKKINKFVQDDNAKEYKFPAMDQIYRSIIHDVAEVANILAYSFGEEGVDRYIMIFKKEHAPSEDQLNTLRKGEEWNEEVAKRLKEERERKAKEESEYAKSRKRKENFVPNSYYKDKYQHLIGKEAALEAARKTEANSSYGCVPSENKKDQRSIEQTLADIRAKKRRLEMNNETNNCSDNSTK
;
A
#
# COMPACT_ATOMS: atom_id res chain seq x y z
N MET A 1 -55.30 15.41 32.65
CA MET A 1 -54.94 14.26 31.78
C MET A 1 -54.60 14.82 30.42
N ASP A 2 -53.40 14.54 29.91
CA ASP A 2 -52.95 15.01 28.59
C ASP A 2 -53.69 14.28 27.46
N LEU A 3 -54.70 14.93 26.89
CA LEU A 3 -55.44 14.41 25.73
C LEU A 3 -54.51 14.10 24.55
N LEU A 4 -53.47 14.92 24.35
CA LEU A 4 -52.47 14.72 23.31
C LEU A 4 -51.67 13.43 23.53
N GLY A 5 -51.33 13.09 24.77
CA GLY A 5 -50.61 11.87 25.12
C GLY A 5 -51.44 10.59 24.90
N SER A 6 -52.76 10.67 25.11
CA SER A 6 -53.68 9.56 24.80
C SER A 6 -53.89 9.38 23.30
N ILE A 7 -53.96 10.47 22.53
CA ILE A 7 -54.08 10.44 21.06
C ILE A 7 -52.80 9.87 20.42
N LEU A 8 -51.61 10.24 20.93
CA LEU A 8 -50.34 9.71 20.43
C LEU A 8 -50.19 8.20 20.72
N LYS A 9 -50.75 7.71 21.82
CA LYS A 9 -50.78 6.27 22.17
C LYS A 9 -51.83 5.48 21.41
N SER A 10 -52.90 6.11 20.91
CA SER A 10 -53.97 5.47 20.14
C SER A 10 -53.67 5.41 18.64
N MET A 11 -52.60 6.05 18.17
CA MET A 11 -52.09 5.82 16.83
C MET A 11 -51.41 4.45 16.82
N ASP A 12 -52.11 3.44 16.29
CA ASP A 12 -51.52 2.13 16.02
C ASP A 12 -50.25 2.33 15.19
N LYS A 13 -49.14 1.84 15.74
CA LYS A 13 -47.82 1.88 15.12
C LYS A 13 -47.98 1.37 13.68
N PRO A 14 -47.43 2.08 12.66
CA PRO A 14 -47.58 1.66 11.26
C PRO A 14 -47.21 0.18 11.13
N PRO A 15 -47.95 -0.58 10.31
CA PRO A 15 -48.00 -2.03 10.39
C PRO A 15 -46.59 -2.60 10.47
N SER A 16 -46.29 -3.18 11.63
CA SER A 16 -45.09 -3.97 11.88
C SER A 16 -45.22 -5.23 11.02
N ILE A 17 -44.88 -5.10 9.74
CA ILE A 17 -44.88 -6.20 8.78
C ILE A 17 -43.73 -7.13 9.22
N ASN A 18 -44.12 -8.01 10.15
CA ASN A 18 -43.53 -9.28 10.56
C ASN A 18 -42.49 -9.32 11.68
N GLU A 19 -42.80 -8.76 12.85
CA GLU A 19 -42.09 -9.03 14.12
C GLU A 19 -41.84 -10.53 14.38
N LYS A 20 -42.83 -11.38 14.08
CA LYS A 20 -42.70 -12.85 14.20
C LYS A 20 -41.61 -13.42 13.28
N GLN A 21 -41.53 -12.94 12.03
CA GLN A 21 -40.52 -13.40 11.08
C GLN A 21 -39.14 -12.85 11.43
N LYS A 22 -39.07 -11.60 11.88
CA LYS A 22 -37.85 -10.99 12.42
C LYS A 22 -37.31 -11.80 13.60
N ALA A 23 -38.18 -12.21 14.52
CA ALA A 23 -37.81 -13.07 15.65
C ALA A 23 -37.31 -14.44 15.19
N LEU A 24 -37.91 -15.03 14.15
CA LEU A 24 -37.45 -16.29 13.57
C LEU A 24 -36.07 -16.15 12.91
N MET A 25 -35.86 -15.11 12.09
CA MET A 25 -34.57 -14.86 11.44
C MET A 25 -33.48 -14.52 12.44
N LYS A 26 -33.80 -13.76 13.48
CA LYS A 26 -32.89 -13.50 14.60
C LYS A 26 -32.41 -14.78 15.26
N LYS A 27 -33.32 -15.74 15.51
CA LYS A 27 -32.93 -17.05 16.05
C LYS A 27 -32.00 -17.82 15.10
N LYS A 28 -32.25 -17.79 13.79
CA LYS A 28 -31.39 -18.45 12.79
C LYS A 28 -30.00 -17.81 12.73
N ILE A 29 -29.94 -16.49 12.66
CA ILE A 29 -28.68 -15.74 12.61
C ILE A 29 -27.89 -15.94 13.90
N ASN A 30 -28.55 -15.92 15.07
CA ASN A 30 -27.86 -16.18 16.34
C ASN A 30 -27.25 -17.59 16.40
N LYS A 31 -27.93 -18.62 15.86
CA LYS A 31 -27.34 -19.96 15.75
C LYS A 31 -26.10 -19.95 14.86
N PHE A 32 -26.19 -19.32 13.70
CA PHE A 32 -25.04 -19.16 12.79
C PHE A 32 -23.86 -18.42 13.44
N VAL A 33 -24.12 -17.39 14.25
CA VAL A 33 -23.07 -16.68 14.99
C VAL A 33 -22.40 -17.59 16.02
N GLN A 34 -23.19 -18.43 16.72
CA GLN A 34 -22.69 -19.40 17.70
C GLN A 34 -21.88 -20.53 17.06
N ASP A 35 -22.16 -20.87 15.80
CA ASP A 35 -21.49 -21.96 15.09
C ASP A 35 -20.13 -21.51 14.54
N ASP A 36 -19.03 -21.72 15.28
CA ASP A 36 -17.68 -21.24 14.89
C ASP A 36 -17.19 -21.76 13.53
N ASN A 37 -17.56 -22.99 13.16
CA ASN A 37 -17.14 -23.62 11.90
C ASN A 37 -17.82 -23.03 10.66
N ALA A 38 -18.99 -22.41 10.80
CA ALA A 38 -19.73 -21.85 9.68
C ALA A 38 -19.17 -20.48 9.29
N LYS A 39 -18.53 -20.37 8.13
CA LYS A 39 -17.97 -19.11 7.62
C LYS A 39 -19.02 -18.25 6.93
N GLU A 40 -19.87 -18.90 6.15
CA GLU A 40 -20.92 -18.31 5.34
C GLU A 40 -22.21 -19.13 5.45
N TYR A 41 -23.35 -18.49 5.20
CA TYR A 41 -24.65 -19.15 5.17
C TYR A 41 -25.52 -18.60 4.04
N LYS A 42 -25.95 -19.50 3.16
CA LYS A 42 -26.81 -19.22 2.01
C LYS A 42 -28.28 -19.44 2.38
N PHE A 43 -29.09 -18.40 2.30
CA PHE A 43 -30.54 -18.53 2.43
C PHE A 43 -31.17 -18.99 1.10
N PRO A 44 -32.35 -19.62 1.14
CA PRO A 44 -33.13 -19.86 -0.07
C PRO A 44 -33.52 -18.54 -0.77
N ALA A 45 -33.92 -18.64 -2.04
CA ALA A 45 -34.52 -17.52 -2.76
C ALA A 45 -35.79 -17.05 -2.02
N MET A 46 -35.91 -15.74 -1.82
CA MET A 46 -36.97 -15.15 -1.01
C MET A 46 -37.42 -13.79 -1.57
N ASP A 47 -38.66 -13.43 -1.26
CA ASP A 47 -39.24 -12.14 -1.61
C ASP A 47 -38.51 -10.96 -0.92
N GLN A 48 -38.64 -9.77 -1.49
CA GLN A 48 -37.95 -8.54 -1.09
C GLN A 48 -38.12 -8.24 0.40
N ILE A 49 -39.32 -8.43 0.95
CA ILE A 49 -39.63 -8.16 2.36
C ILE A 49 -38.76 -9.01 3.29
N TYR A 50 -38.64 -10.32 3.02
CA TYR A 50 -37.84 -11.22 3.84
C TYR A 50 -36.34 -10.92 3.73
N ARG A 51 -35.87 -10.56 2.54
CA ARG A 51 -34.49 -10.11 2.34
C ARG A 51 -34.17 -8.84 3.12
N SER A 52 -35.08 -7.86 3.11
CA SER A 52 -34.93 -6.63 3.91
C SER A 52 -34.82 -6.94 5.40
N ILE A 53 -35.68 -7.81 5.93
CA ILE A 53 -35.64 -8.20 7.35
C ILE A 53 -34.30 -8.84 7.72
N ILE A 54 -33.73 -9.66 6.83
CA ILE A 54 -32.43 -10.31 7.08
C ILE A 54 -31.31 -9.28 7.07
N HIS A 55 -31.31 -8.32 6.15
CA HIS A 55 -30.35 -7.21 6.16
C HIS A 55 -30.40 -6.43 7.48
N ASP A 56 -31.60 -6.04 7.93
CA ASP A 56 -31.78 -5.32 9.21
C ASP A 56 -31.23 -6.12 10.40
N VAL A 57 -31.52 -7.42 10.47
CA VAL A 57 -31.08 -8.27 11.58
C VAL A 57 -29.57 -8.53 11.50
N ALA A 58 -29.02 -8.70 10.30
CA ALA A 58 -27.59 -8.88 10.09
C ALA A 58 -26.79 -7.62 10.46
N GLU A 59 -27.30 -6.43 10.14
CA GLU A 59 -26.70 -5.15 10.53
C GLU A 59 -26.61 -5.01 12.05
N VAL A 60 -27.70 -5.31 12.76
CA VAL A 60 -27.73 -5.30 14.24
C VAL A 60 -26.77 -6.33 14.84
N ALA A 61 -26.60 -7.48 14.19
CA ALA A 61 -25.66 -8.52 14.60
C ALA A 61 -24.21 -8.26 14.11
N ASN A 62 -23.95 -7.17 13.36
CA ASN A 62 -22.66 -6.82 12.77
C ASN A 62 -22.10 -7.94 11.86
N ILE A 63 -22.98 -8.54 11.05
CA ILE A 63 -22.68 -9.59 10.06
C ILE A 63 -22.85 -8.99 8.66
N LEU A 64 -22.00 -9.40 7.72
CA LEU A 64 -22.08 -8.92 6.34
C LEU A 64 -23.17 -9.70 5.60
N ALA A 65 -24.09 -9.01 4.94
CA ALA A 65 -25.17 -9.63 4.16
C ALA A 65 -25.15 -9.10 2.72
N TYR A 66 -25.11 -10.01 1.75
CA TYR A 66 -25.09 -9.69 0.32
C TYR A 66 -26.22 -10.42 -0.40
N SER A 67 -26.93 -9.71 -1.28
CA SER A 67 -27.95 -10.31 -2.13
C SER A 67 -27.40 -10.62 -3.51
N PHE A 68 -27.70 -11.81 -4.04
CA PHE A 68 -27.29 -12.28 -5.36
C PHE A 68 -28.50 -12.86 -6.11
N GLY A 69 -28.42 -12.91 -7.44
CA GLY A 69 -29.51 -13.38 -8.31
C GLY A 69 -30.41 -12.25 -8.83
N GLU A 70 -31.43 -12.63 -9.59
CA GLU A 70 -32.35 -11.74 -10.29
C GLU A 70 -33.65 -11.52 -9.50
N GLU A 71 -34.09 -10.26 -9.43
CA GLU A 71 -35.31 -9.87 -8.71
C GLU A 71 -36.55 -10.56 -9.31
N GLY A 72 -37.33 -11.23 -8.47
CA GLY A 72 -38.54 -11.96 -8.89
C GLY A 72 -38.31 -13.37 -9.45
N VAL A 73 -37.06 -13.81 -9.63
CA VAL A 73 -36.73 -15.17 -10.11
C VAL A 73 -36.07 -15.99 -9.00
N ASP A 74 -34.81 -15.71 -8.70
CA ASP A 74 -33.98 -16.53 -7.81
C ASP A 74 -33.21 -15.71 -6.78
N ARG A 75 -33.52 -14.41 -6.61
CA ARG A 75 -32.78 -13.54 -5.70
C ARG A 75 -32.75 -14.08 -4.28
N TYR A 76 -31.55 -14.42 -3.83
CA TYR A 76 -31.25 -14.95 -2.52
C TYR A 76 -30.32 -14.01 -1.76
N ILE A 77 -30.16 -14.28 -0.47
CA ILE A 77 -29.26 -13.54 0.41
C ILE A 77 -28.26 -14.49 1.04
N MET A 78 -27.01 -14.05 1.10
CA MET A 78 -25.93 -14.78 1.73
C MET A 78 -25.29 -13.92 2.80
N ILE A 79 -25.06 -14.53 3.97
CA ILE A 79 -24.46 -13.85 5.11
C ILE A 79 -23.06 -14.40 5.39
N PHE A 80 -22.17 -13.53 5.81
CA PHE A 80 -20.77 -13.83 6.11
C PHE A 80 -20.40 -13.24 7.47
N LYS A 81 -19.66 -13.99 8.26
CA LYS A 81 -19.09 -13.46 9.49
C LYS A 81 -18.12 -12.33 9.17
N LYS A 82 -18.07 -11.31 10.03
CA LYS A 82 -17.17 -10.16 9.85
C LYS A 82 -15.68 -10.58 9.80
N GLU A 83 -15.31 -11.58 10.59
CA GLU A 83 -13.97 -12.19 10.60
C GLU A 83 -13.60 -12.86 9.27
N HIS A 84 -14.60 -13.36 8.55
CA HIS A 84 -14.45 -14.07 7.28
C HIS A 84 -15.15 -13.28 6.17
N ALA A 85 -14.82 -11.99 6.05
CA ALA A 85 -15.36 -11.13 5.01
C ALA A 85 -15.00 -11.67 3.61
N PRO A 86 -15.95 -11.72 2.67
CA PRO A 86 -15.70 -12.26 1.34
C PRO A 86 -14.74 -11.36 0.56
N SER A 87 -13.86 -11.98 -0.23
CA SER A 87 -12.99 -11.26 -1.17
C SER A 87 -13.82 -10.64 -2.31
N GLU A 88 -13.32 -9.56 -2.91
CA GLU A 88 -13.97 -8.96 -4.08
C GLU A 88 -14.09 -9.95 -5.25
N ASP A 89 -13.07 -10.78 -5.45
CA ASP A 89 -13.09 -11.84 -6.46
C ASP A 89 -14.21 -12.85 -6.19
N GLN A 90 -14.39 -13.25 -4.92
CA GLN A 90 -15.45 -14.15 -4.48
C GLN A 90 -16.84 -13.52 -4.68
N LEU A 91 -17.01 -12.24 -4.36
CA LEU A 91 -18.26 -11.54 -4.63
C LEU A 91 -18.56 -11.46 -6.13
N ASN A 92 -17.54 -11.29 -6.97
CA ASN A 92 -17.70 -11.22 -8.42
C ASN A 92 -18.07 -12.58 -9.04
N THR A 93 -17.49 -13.69 -8.58
CA THR A 93 -17.90 -15.03 -9.02
C THR A 93 -19.35 -15.31 -8.61
N LEU A 94 -19.71 -14.98 -7.37
CA LEU A 94 -21.08 -15.16 -6.87
C LEU A 94 -22.09 -14.29 -7.62
N ARG A 95 -21.73 -13.05 -7.98
CA ARG A 95 -22.56 -12.18 -8.83
C ARG A 95 -22.78 -12.73 -10.24
N LYS A 96 -21.82 -13.49 -10.77
CA LYS A 96 -21.97 -14.20 -12.05
C LYS A 96 -22.82 -15.47 -11.94
N GLY A 97 -23.15 -15.90 -10.72
CA GLY A 97 -23.87 -17.15 -10.46
C GLY A 97 -22.96 -18.38 -10.40
N GLU A 98 -21.64 -18.20 -10.35
CA GLU A 98 -20.67 -19.29 -10.21
C GLU A 98 -20.39 -19.61 -8.74
N GLU A 99 -20.07 -20.87 -8.44
CA GLU A 99 -19.71 -21.31 -7.09
C GLU A 99 -18.24 -20.98 -6.78
N TRP A 100 -18.00 -20.46 -5.57
CA TRP A 100 -16.65 -20.15 -5.11
C TRP A 100 -16.01 -21.39 -4.46
N ASN A 101 -15.07 -22.01 -5.18
CA ASN A 101 -14.24 -23.11 -4.69
C ASN A 101 -12.77 -22.70 -4.63
N GLU A 102 -11.96 -23.37 -3.80
CA GLU A 102 -10.51 -23.09 -3.69
C GLU A 102 -9.78 -23.25 -5.03
N GLU A 103 -10.23 -24.16 -5.89
CA GLU A 103 -9.71 -24.32 -7.25
C GLU A 103 -10.00 -23.11 -8.14
N VAL A 104 -11.19 -22.52 -8.01
CA VAL A 104 -11.58 -21.31 -8.75
C VAL A 104 -10.68 -20.16 -8.31
N ALA A 105 -10.45 -20.02 -7.00
CA ALA A 105 -9.52 -19.03 -6.44
C ALA A 105 -8.10 -19.18 -7.02
N LYS A 106 -7.60 -20.43 -7.10
CA LYS A 106 -6.28 -20.72 -7.67
C LYS A 106 -6.23 -20.38 -9.17
N ARG A 107 -7.24 -20.76 -9.95
CA ARG A 107 -7.33 -20.44 -11.39
C ARG A 107 -7.35 -18.94 -11.64
N LEU A 108 -8.13 -18.17 -10.88
CA LEU A 108 -8.17 -16.71 -11.00
C LEU A 108 -6.80 -16.06 -10.71
N LYS A 109 -6.09 -16.59 -9.71
CA LYS A 109 -4.74 -16.11 -9.37
C LYS A 109 -3.74 -16.39 -10.49
N GLU A 110 -3.73 -17.62 -11.01
CA GLU A 110 -2.88 -18.02 -12.14
C GLU A 110 -3.18 -17.20 -13.41
N GLU A 111 -4.46 -16.95 -13.69
CA GLU A 111 -4.88 -16.11 -14.81
C GLU A 111 -4.41 -14.66 -14.66
N ARG A 112 -4.52 -14.09 -13.45
CA ARG A 112 -4.02 -12.75 -13.14
C ARG A 112 -2.51 -12.65 -13.31
N GLU A 113 -1.76 -13.63 -12.82
CA GLU A 113 -0.30 -13.70 -12.96
C GLU A 113 0.12 -13.82 -14.44
N ARG A 114 -0.57 -14.67 -15.21
CA ARG A 114 -0.36 -14.82 -16.65
C ARG A 114 -0.62 -13.50 -17.38
N LYS A 115 -1.74 -12.84 -17.09
CA LYS A 115 -2.10 -11.56 -17.71
C LYS A 115 -1.10 -10.47 -17.35
N ALA A 116 -0.67 -10.37 -16.09
CA ALA A 116 0.34 -9.41 -15.67
C ALA A 116 1.69 -9.66 -16.37
N LYS A 117 2.07 -10.93 -16.56
CA LYS A 117 3.29 -11.31 -17.30
C LYS A 117 3.19 -10.89 -18.76
N GLU A 118 2.06 -11.18 -19.43
CA GLU A 118 1.79 -10.78 -20.82
C GLU A 118 1.82 -9.25 -20.98
N GLU A 119 1.16 -8.50 -20.10
CA GLU A 119 1.19 -7.03 -20.10
C GLU A 119 2.61 -6.49 -19.89
N SER A 120 3.40 -7.11 -19.00
CA SER A 120 4.80 -6.71 -18.77
C SER A 120 5.67 -6.96 -20.01
N GLU A 121 5.43 -8.07 -20.72
CA GLU A 121 6.15 -8.43 -21.94
C GLU A 121 5.75 -7.52 -23.10
N TYR A 122 4.45 -7.24 -23.23
CA TYR A 122 3.92 -6.26 -24.17
C TYR A 122 4.53 -4.87 -23.91
N ALA A 123 4.56 -4.41 -22.66
CA ALA A 123 5.18 -3.14 -22.28
C ALA A 123 6.69 -3.10 -22.60
N LYS A 124 7.43 -4.19 -22.35
CA LYS A 124 8.85 -4.33 -22.74
C LYS A 124 9.01 -4.27 -24.26
N SER A 125 8.13 -4.92 -25.02
CA SER A 125 8.16 -4.91 -26.48
C SER A 125 7.91 -3.51 -27.07
N ARG A 126 7.05 -2.71 -26.44
CA ARG A 126 6.83 -1.29 -26.81
C ARG A 126 8.08 -0.45 -26.55
N LYS A 127 8.70 -0.57 -25.37
CA LYS A 127 9.92 0.17 -25.04
C LYS A 127 11.09 -0.16 -25.98
N ARG A 128 11.21 -1.41 -26.46
CA ARG A 128 12.23 -1.78 -27.44
C ARG A 128 12.10 -1.05 -28.79
N LYS A 129 10.88 -0.61 -29.16
CA LYS A 129 10.65 0.14 -30.41
C LYS A 129 11.03 1.63 -30.31
N GLU A 130 11.28 2.16 -29.11
CA GLU A 130 11.60 3.58 -28.90
C GLU A 130 13.09 3.92 -28.95
N ASN A 131 13.99 2.93 -29.01
CA ASN A 131 15.43 3.17 -29.23
C ASN A 131 15.70 3.50 -30.71
N PHE A 132 15.20 4.63 -31.19
CA PHE A 132 15.56 5.20 -32.47
C PHE A 132 17.01 5.68 -32.40
N VAL A 133 17.95 4.88 -32.89
CA VAL A 133 19.34 5.30 -33.12
C VAL A 133 19.42 5.86 -34.54
N PRO A 134 19.62 7.18 -34.73
CA PRO A 134 19.78 7.74 -36.07
C PRO A 134 20.94 7.06 -36.80
N ASN A 135 20.74 6.70 -38.07
CA ASN A 135 21.73 5.98 -38.90
C ASN A 135 23.05 6.75 -39.12
N SER A 136 23.08 8.06 -38.86
CA SER A 136 24.32 8.84 -38.93
C SER A 136 24.34 9.95 -37.88
N TYR A 137 25.52 10.18 -37.32
CA TYR A 137 25.75 11.25 -36.35
C TYR A 137 26.07 12.55 -37.10
N TYR A 138 25.22 13.57 -36.95
CA TYR A 138 25.33 14.82 -37.71
C TYR A 138 26.69 15.52 -37.60
N LYS A 139 27.43 15.35 -36.49
CA LYS A 139 28.77 15.94 -36.33
C LYS A 139 29.80 15.33 -37.28
N ASP A 140 29.61 14.09 -37.73
CA ASP A 140 30.50 13.44 -38.70
C ASP A 140 30.47 14.17 -40.05
N LYS A 141 29.34 14.83 -40.37
CA LYS A 141 29.20 15.66 -41.57
C LYS A 141 30.25 16.79 -41.62
N TYR A 142 30.60 17.40 -40.49
CA TYR A 142 31.52 18.55 -40.43
C TYR A 142 32.92 18.17 -39.96
N GLN A 143 33.17 16.87 -39.79
CA GLN A 143 34.45 16.37 -39.34
C GLN A 143 35.62 16.82 -40.23
N HIS A 144 35.37 16.95 -41.54
CA HIS A 144 36.34 17.43 -42.51
C HIS A 144 36.64 18.94 -42.41
N LEU A 145 35.71 19.75 -41.89
CA LEU A 145 35.93 21.18 -41.64
C LEU A 145 36.67 21.43 -40.33
N ILE A 146 36.33 20.67 -39.28
CA ILE A 146 36.84 20.91 -37.92
C ILE A 146 38.14 20.13 -37.67
N GLY A 147 38.30 18.96 -38.28
CA GLY A 147 39.42 18.04 -38.07
C GLY A 147 39.35 17.31 -36.72
N LYS A 148 39.32 15.97 -36.73
CA LYS A 148 39.33 15.17 -35.49
C LYS A 148 40.60 15.40 -34.67
N GLU A 149 41.73 15.42 -35.36
CA GLU A 149 43.06 15.49 -34.75
C GLU A 149 43.36 16.90 -34.23
N ALA A 150 43.01 17.93 -35.02
CA ALA A 150 43.16 19.32 -34.62
C ALA A 150 42.36 19.65 -33.36
N ALA A 151 41.12 19.16 -33.26
CA ALA A 151 40.30 19.34 -32.06
C ALA A 151 40.89 18.65 -30.82
N LEU A 152 41.40 17.42 -30.98
CA LEU A 152 41.99 16.65 -29.87
C LEU A 152 43.29 17.29 -29.37
N GLU A 153 44.11 17.81 -30.28
CA GLU A 153 45.35 18.50 -29.93
C GLU A 153 45.09 19.86 -29.28
N ALA A 154 44.09 20.61 -29.75
CA ALA A 154 43.67 21.85 -29.12
C ALA A 154 43.15 21.61 -27.69
N ALA A 155 42.36 20.56 -27.47
CA ALA A 155 41.90 20.19 -26.13
C ALA A 155 43.06 19.89 -25.18
N ARG A 156 44.04 19.09 -25.60
CA ARG A 156 45.25 18.80 -24.81
C ARG A 156 46.06 20.05 -24.45
N LYS A 157 46.11 21.05 -25.33
CA LYS A 157 46.80 22.32 -25.06
C LYS A 157 46.07 23.18 -24.02
N THR A 158 44.76 23.01 -23.85
CA THR A 158 43.97 23.75 -22.85
C THR A 158 43.96 23.11 -21.46
N GLU A 159 44.47 21.88 -21.31
CA GLU A 159 44.58 21.24 -20.00
C GLU A 159 45.70 21.89 -19.17
N ALA A 160 45.35 22.58 -18.09
CA ALA A 160 46.31 23.19 -17.19
C ALA A 160 47.08 22.13 -16.37
N ASN A 161 48.40 22.34 -16.20
CA ASN A 161 49.26 21.47 -15.40
C ASN A 161 48.86 21.50 -13.92
N SER A 162 48.15 20.47 -13.45
CA SER A 162 47.72 20.33 -12.04
C SER A 162 48.86 20.02 -11.05
N SER A 163 50.11 19.85 -11.53
CA SER A 163 51.25 19.47 -10.69
C SER A 163 51.98 20.66 -10.04
N TYR A 164 51.77 21.89 -10.53
CA TYR A 164 52.43 23.06 -9.96
C TYR A 164 51.83 23.42 -8.59
N GLY A 165 52.63 23.33 -7.53
CA GLY A 165 52.25 23.73 -6.17
C GLY A 165 51.79 22.58 -5.24
N CYS A 166 51.74 21.34 -5.70
CA CYS A 166 51.43 20.19 -4.85
C CYS A 166 52.72 19.44 -4.44
N VAL A 167 53.10 19.48 -3.16
CA VAL A 167 54.24 18.70 -2.63
C VAL A 167 53.75 17.32 -2.18
N PRO A 168 54.34 16.21 -2.69
CA PRO A 168 54.02 14.85 -2.24
C PRO A 168 54.18 14.68 -0.73
N SER A 169 53.36 13.84 -0.11
CA SER A 169 53.40 13.59 1.35
C SER A 169 54.74 13.05 1.82
N GLU A 170 55.43 12.26 1.00
CA GLU A 170 56.75 11.69 1.27
C GLU A 170 57.80 12.74 1.63
N ASN A 171 57.70 13.94 1.05
CA ASN A 171 58.67 15.02 1.27
C ASN A 171 58.25 15.97 2.40
N LYS A 172 57.12 15.74 3.07
CA LYS A 172 56.62 16.60 4.16
C LYS A 172 57.23 16.20 5.50
N LYS A 173 57.33 17.17 6.41
CA LYS A 173 57.85 16.95 7.76
C LYS A 173 56.89 16.14 8.63
N ASP A 174 55.57 16.26 8.41
CA ASP A 174 54.56 15.44 9.06
C ASP A 174 54.11 14.34 8.10
N GLN A 175 54.36 13.09 8.48
CA GLN A 175 54.01 11.88 7.72
C GLN A 175 52.71 11.25 8.22
N ARG A 176 52.08 11.81 9.26
CA ARG A 176 50.81 11.29 9.77
C ARG A 176 49.70 11.53 8.75
N SER A 177 48.74 10.63 8.71
CA SER A 177 47.55 10.84 7.89
C SER A 177 46.73 12.02 8.40
N ILE A 178 45.93 12.62 7.51
CA ILE A 178 45.01 13.71 7.86
C ILE A 178 44.05 13.26 8.97
N GLU A 179 43.58 12.02 8.89
CA GLU A 179 42.67 11.43 9.88
C GLU A 179 43.32 11.29 11.25
N GLN A 180 44.56 10.81 11.31
CA GLN A 180 45.33 10.70 12.56
C GLN A 180 45.54 12.07 13.20
N THR A 181 45.86 13.08 12.39
CA THR A 181 46.02 14.45 12.87
C THR A 181 44.72 15.04 13.42
N LEU A 182 43.59 14.79 12.76
CA LEU A 182 42.26 15.21 13.23
C LEU A 182 41.87 14.53 14.55
N ALA A 183 42.20 13.24 14.70
CA ALA A 183 41.98 12.50 15.94
C ALA A 183 42.79 13.09 17.10
N ASP A 184 44.07 13.40 16.88
CA ASP A 184 44.94 14.02 17.88
C ASP A 184 44.46 15.42 18.30
N ILE A 185 43.97 16.22 17.34
CA ILE A 185 43.37 17.52 17.63
C ILE A 185 42.11 17.37 18.48
N ARG A 186 41.21 16.43 18.14
CA ARG A 186 39.98 16.19 18.92
C ARG A 186 40.28 15.67 20.33
N ALA A 187 41.25 14.76 20.47
CA ALA A 187 41.67 14.26 21.77
C ALA A 187 42.28 15.38 22.63
N LYS A 188 43.10 16.24 22.03
CA LYS A 188 43.69 17.40 22.72
C LYS A 188 42.61 18.40 23.17
N LYS A 189 41.60 18.68 22.34
CA LYS A 189 40.48 19.56 22.70
C LYS A 189 39.69 19.01 23.90
N ARG A 190 39.30 17.73 23.86
CA ARG A 190 38.60 17.09 24.99
C ARG A 190 39.39 17.16 26.30
N ARG A 191 40.71 16.93 26.25
CA ARG A 191 41.56 17.04 27.46
C ARG A 191 41.61 18.47 28.01
N LEU A 192 41.67 19.49 27.14
CA LEU A 192 41.65 20.88 27.57
C LEU A 192 40.30 21.28 28.19
N GLU A 193 39.20 20.78 27.62
CA GLU A 193 37.84 20.98 28.16
C GLU A 193 37.71 20.36 29.57
N MET A 194 38.12 19.10 29.75
CA MET A 194 38.09 18.44 31.06
C MET A 194 38.96 19.17 32.10
N ASN A 195 40.15 19.62 31.72
CA ASN A 195 41.02 20.38 32.62
C ASN A 195 40.41 21.74 33.02
N ASN A 196 39.65 22.38 32.12
CA ASN A 196 38.96 23.64 32.42
C ASN A 196 37.75 23.41 33.35
N GLU A 197 37.02 22.31 33.18
CA GLU A 197 35.90 21.93 34.06
C GLU A 197 36.38 21.60 35.48
N THR A 198 37.51 20.88 35.63
CA THR A 198 38.07 20.59 36.96
C THR A 198 38.53 21.84 37.68
N ASN A 199 39.11 22.81 36.97
CA ASN A 199 39.53 24.10 37.55
C ASN A 199 38.34 24.99 37.95
N ASN A 200 37.23 24.96 37.20
CA ASN A 200 36.02 25.73 37.54
C ASN A 200 35.20 25.11 38.69
N CYS A 201 35.31 23.79 38.93
CA CYS A 201 34.63 23.13 40.04
C CYS A 201 35.33 23.39 41.39
N SER A 202 36.67 23.53 41.39
CA SER A 202 37.43 23.87 42.59
C SER A 202 37.20 25.29 43.12
N ASP A 203 36.85 26.25 42.26
CA ASP A 203 36.66 27.66 42.65
C ASP A 203 35.28 27.99 43.24
N ASN A 204 34.29 27.09 43.14
CA ASN A 204 32.93 27.29 43.68
C ASN A 204 32.69 26.61 45.04
N SER A 205 33.71 25.99 45.64
CA SER A 205 33.61 25.30 46.94
C SER A 205 34.21 26.11 48.11
N THR A 206 34.56 27.39 47.90
CA THR A 206 35.25 28.22 48.90
C THR A 206 34.58 29.57 49.20
N LYS A 207 33.27 29.70 49.01
CA LYS A 207 32.48 30.82 49.53
C LYS A 207 31.16 30.37 50.15
#